data_AF-A0A2D4JL03-F1
#
_entry.id   AF-A0A2D4JL03-F1
#
_cell.length_a   1.000
_cell.length_b   1.000
_cell.length_c   1.000
_cell.angle_alpha   90.00
_cell.angle_beta   90.00
_cell.angle_gamma   90.00
#
_symmetry.space_group_name_H-M   'P 1'
#
loop_
_entity.id
_entity.type
_entity.pdbx_description
1 polymer ?
#
loop_
_entity_poly.entity_id
_entity_poly.type
_entity_poly.pdbx_seq_one_letter_code
_entity_poly.pdbx_strand_id
1 'polypeptide(L)'
;VLKPVLRWKGGQKISQKNQTIFERNCQSDDCAADLKLQCKLFLSSVDNRAPYLALGAVKNISLNITIANIGDDAYDTNITFNFSRELFFIKMWQKVGTISISDRHVH
;
A
#
# COMPACT_ATOMS: atom_id res chain seq x y z
N VAL A 1 13.39 13.63 18.23
CA VAL A 1 13.96 12.29 18.51
C VAL A 1 12.83 11.28 18.53
N LEU A 2 12.72 10.45 17.48
CA LEU A 2 11.73 9.37 17.40
C LEU A 2 12.10 8.27 18.40
N LYS A 3 11.15 7.86 19.25
CA LYS A 3 11.34 6.74 20.18
C LYS A 3 10.85 5.47 19.50
N PRO A 4 11.63 4.37 19.48
CA PRO A 4 11.18 3.12 18.87
C PRO A 4 10.00 2.56 19.67
N VAL A 5 8.97 2.08 18.95
CA VAL A 5 7.83 1.37 19.54
C VAL A 5 7.84 -0.05 18.98
N LEU A 6 7.86 -1.03 19.88
CA LEU A 6 7.78 -2.44 19.53
C LEU A 6 6.31 -2.85 19.41
N ARG A 7 5.94 -3.49 18.29
CA ARG A 7 4.64 -4.17 18.17
C ARG A 7 4.72 -5.54 18.85
N TRP A 8 3.89 -5.73 19.87
CA TRP A 8 3.70 -7.00 20.59
C TRP A 8 3.05 -8.06 19.68
N LYS A 9 3.58 -9.30 19.67
CA LYS A 9 2.81 -10.52 19.37
C LYS A 9 2.70 -11.31 20.67
N GLY A 10 1.48 -11.50 21.18
CA GLY A 10 1.25 -12.13 22.48
C GLY A 10 1.83 -13.54 22.56
N GLY A 11 2.60 -13.81 23.63
CA GLY A 11 2.94 -15.17 24.06
C GLY A 11 4.43 -15.57 24.08
N GLN A 12 5.35 -14.77 23.54
CA GLN A 12 6.79 -15.09 23.60
C GLN A 12 7.56 -14.15 24.54
N LYS A 13 8.31 -14.74 25.48
CA LYS A 13 9.20 -14.01 26.39
C LYS A 13 10.24 -13.23 25.58
N ILE A 14 10.35 -11.96 25.91
CA ILE A 14 11.28 -10.99 25.35
C ILE A 14 12.71 -11.51 25.54
N SER A 15 13.42 -11.81 24.45
CA SER A 15 14.88 -11.81 24.42
C SER A 15 15.33 -10.50 23.76
N GLN A 16 15.18 -9.38 24.47
CA GLN A 16 15.66 -8.08 24.02
C GLN A 16 16.70 -7.56 25.00
N LYS A 17 17.90 -7.35 24.46
CA LYS A 17 18.92 -6.51 25.08
C LYS A 17 18.52 -5.04 24.89
N ASN A 18 18.87 -4.18 25.84
CA ASN A 18 18.53 -2.75 25.93
C ASN A 18 18.99 -1.85 24.75
N GLN A 19 19.41 -2.42 23.62
CA GLN A 19 19.88 -1.73 22.43
C GLN A 19 19.46 -2.50 21.17
N THR A 20 18.20 -2.42 20.76
CA THR A 20 17.87 -2.62 19.34
C THR A 20 18.21 -1.32 18.62
N ILE A 21 19.37 -1.29 17.95
CA ILE A 21 19.76 -0.20 17.05
C ILE A 21 19.05 -0.47 15.73
N PHE A 22 18.04 0.36 15.40
CA PHE A 22 17.53 0.38 14.04
C PHE A 22 18.54 1.13 13.17
N GLU A 23 18.92 0.54 12.05
CA GLU A 23 19.79 1.17 11.07
C GLU A 23 19.08 2.42 10.51
N ARG A 24 19.60 3.61 10.84
CA ARG A 24 19.13 4.86 10.26
C ARG A 24 19.80 5.02 8.91
N ASN A 25 19.18 4.48 7.86
CA ASN A 25 19.56 4.75 6.49
C ASN A 25 18.87 6.02 5.97
N CYS A 26 19.01 7.12 6.72
CA CYS A 26 18.38 8.41 6.40
C CYS A 26 19.42 9.36 5.82
N GLN A 27 19.13 9.95 4.67
CA GLN A 27 19.92 11.00 4.05
C GLN A 27 19.51 12.39 4.55
N SER A 28 18.25 12.57 4.95
CA SER A 28 17.75 13.82 5.52
C SER A 28 17.83 13.84 7.06
N ASP A 29 17.98 15.03 7.63
CA ASP A 29 18.05 15.22 9.09
C ASP A 29 16.78 14.74 9.81
N ASP A 30 15.63 14.89 9.16
CA ASP A 30 14.32 14.52 9.70
C ASP A 30 13.87 13.10 9.31
N CYS A 31 14.65 12.38 8.51
CA CYS A 31 14.33 11.04 7.99
C CYS A 31 12.94 10.96 7.33
N ALA A 32 12.60 11.96 6.53
CA ALA A 32 11.28 12.08 5.96
C ALA A 32 11.15 11.22 4.68
N ALA A 33 10.29 10.21 4.73
CA ALA A 33 9.82 9.53 3.52
C ALA A 33 8.88 10.45 2.71
N ASP A 34 8.87 10.30 1.39
CA ASP A 34 7.94 11.00 0.51
C ASP A 34 7.30 10.01 -0.46
N LEU A 35 6.25 9.35 0.03
CA LEU A 35 5.47 8.38 -0.72
C LEU A 35 4.52 9.08 -1.70
N LYS A 36 4.72 8.82 -2.99
CA LYS A 36 3.83 9.22 -4.08
C LYS A 36 3.00 8.03 -4.55
N LEU A 37 1.71 8.26 -4.74
CA LEU A 37 0.79 7.30 -5.30
C LEU A 37 0.06 7.94 -6.48
N GLN A 38 0.16 7.30 -7.64
CA GLN A 38 -0.61 7.66 -8.82
C GLN A 38 -1.47 6.46 -9.24
N CYS A 39 -2.73 6.73 -9.58
CA CYS A 39 -3.65 5.69 -10.03
C CYS A 39 -4.36 6.18 -11.29
N LYS A 40 -4.44 5.30 -12.29
CA LYS A 40 -5.19 5.53 -13.52
C LYS A 40 -6.14 4.37 -13.76
N LEU A 41 -7.41 4.71 -13.92
CA LEU A 41 -8.45 3.76 -14.32
C LEU A 41 -8.18 3.27 -15.75
N PHE A 42 -8.19 1.95 -15.93
CA PHE A 42 -8.07 1.28 -17.22
C PHE A 42 -9.30 0.40 -17.45
N LEU A 43 -10.09 0.75 -18.45
CA LEU A 43 -11.30 0.03 -18.85
C LEU A 43 -11.07 -0.54 -20.25
N SER A 44 -10.93 -1.86 -20.37
CA SER A 44 -10.60 -2.51 -21.64
C SER A 44 -11.68 -2.34 -22.73
N SER A 45 -12.91 -1.98 -22.35
CA SER A 45 -14.09 -1.97 -23.23
C SER A 45 -14.81 -0.62 -23.29
N VAL A 46 -14.28 0.43 -22.66
CA VAL A 46 -14.90 1.76 -22.62
C VAL A 46 -13.93 2.75 -23.26
N ASP A 47 -14.44 3.64 -24.12
CA ASP A 47 -13.64 4.73 -24.67
C ASP A 47 -12.92 5.45 -23.52
N ASN A 48 -11.59 5.63 -23.63
CA ASN A 48 -10.78 6.32 -22.63
C ASN A 48 -11.25 7.77 -22.37
N ARG A 49 -12.18 8.29 -23.17
CA ARG A 49 -12.82 9.60 -23.02
C ARG A 49 -14.15 9.57 -22.26
N ALA A 50 -14.76 8.41 -22.05
CA ALA A 50 -16.04 8.33 -21.34
C ALA A 50 -15.82 8.56 -19.83
N PRO A 51 -16.46 9.58 -19.22
CA PRO A 51 -16.29 9.90 -17.81
C PRO A 51 -17.14 9.00 -16.88
N TYR A 52 -17.71 7.91 -17.39
CA TYR A 52 -18.68 7.08 -16.67
C TYR A 52 -18.46 5.59 -16.89
N LEU A 53 -18.90 4.79 -15.91
CA LEU A 53 -18.94 3.34 -15.98
C LEU A 53 -20.37 2.89 -16.24
N ALA A 54 -20.63 2.29 -17.40
CA ALA A 54 -21.95 1.73 -17.70
C ALA A 54 -22.17 0.42 -16.93
N LEU A 55 -23.11 0.44 -15.99
CA LEU A 55 -23.50 -0.72 -15.19
C LEU A 55 -23.95 -1.87 -16.12
N GLY A 56 -23.49 -3.09 -15.85
CA GLY A 56 -23.79 -4.29 -16.65
C GLY A 56 -22.92 -4.48 -17.89
N ALA A 57 -22.34 -3.41 -18.46
CA ALA A 57 -21.43 -3.50 -19.60
C ALA A 57 -19.97 -3.75 -19.17
N VAL A 58 -19.58 -3.26 -17.99
CA VAL A 58 -18.22 -3.43 -17.44
C VAL A 58 -18.24 -4.51 -16.36
N LYS A 59 -17.55 -5.62 -16.63
CA LYS A 59 -17.37 -6.72 -15.65
C LYS A 59 -16.09 -6.60 -14.82
N ASN A 60 -15.03 -6.05 -15.41
CA ASN A 60 -13.72 -5.97 -14.78
C ASN A 60 -13.21 -4.54 -14.84
N ILE A 61 -12.79 -4.03 -13.68
CA ILE A 61 -12.13 -2.74 -13.54
C ILE A 61 -10.66 -2.99 -13.26
N SER A 62 -9.77 -2.42 -14.07
CA SER A 62 -8.33 -2.49 -13.83
C SER A 62 -7.81 -1.12 -13.43
N LEU A 63 -6.92 -1.09 -12.43
CA LEU A 63 -6.23 0.13 -12.01
C LEU A 63 -4.75 -0.01 -12.36
N ASN A 64 -4.23 0.93 -13.12
CA ASN A 64 -2.78 1.09 -13.29
C ASN A 64 -2.27 1.99 -12.16
N ILE A 65 -1.51 1.40 -11.25
CA ILE A 65 -1.03 2.04 -10.03
C ILE A 65 0.48 2.18 -10.12
N THR A 66 0.99 3.39 -9.86
CA THR A 66 2.41 3.69 -9.72
C THR A 66 2.66 4.21 -8.32
N ILE A 67 3.65 3.62 -7.66
CA ILE A 67 4.08 3.98 -6.30
C ILE A 67 5.54 4.39 -6.38
N ALA A 68 5.89 5.50 -5.77
CA ALA A 68 7.26 5.94 -5.65
C ALA A 68 7.54 6.45 -4.24
N ASN A 69 8.79 6.36 -3.80
CA ASN A 69 9.28 7.07 -2.64
C ASN A 69 10.42 7.97 -3.12
N ILE A 70 10.28 9.29 -2.95
CA ILE A 70 11.30 10.26 -3.33
C ILE A 70 12.03 10.85 -2.12
N GLY A 71 11.71 10.38 -0.91
CA GLY A 71 12.39 10.71 0.34
C GLY A 71 13.21 9.53 0.87
N ASP A 72 13.46 9.53 2.18
CA ASP A 72 14.17 8.45 2.89
C ASP A 72 13.35 7.15 2.98
N ASP A 73 14.00 6.06 3.38
CA ASP A 73 13.39 4.73 3.48
C ASP A 73 12.08 4.73 4.28
N ALA A 74 11.02 4.12 3.70
CA ALA A 74 9.68 4.08 4.28
C ALA A 74 9.36 2.69 4.86
N TYR A 75 9.26 2.60 6.19
CA TYR A 75 8.95 1.36 6.92
C TYR A 75 7.45 1.19 7.20
N ASP A 76 6.97 -0.06 7.27
CA ASP A 76 5.54 -0.41 7.45
C ASP A 76 4.60 0.28 6.43
N THR A 77 5.09 0.45 5.20
CA THR A 77 4.33 1.08 4.12
C THR A 77 3.18 0.20 3.68
N ASN A 78 1.96 0.76 3.68
CA ASN A 78 0.74 0.06 3.29
C ASN A 78 -0.07 0.91 2.31
N ILE A 79 -0.81 0.24 1.41
CA ILE A 79 -1.73 0.88 0.46
C ILE A 79 -3.13 0.35 0.74
N THR A 80 -4.09 1.27 0.87
CA THR A 80 -5.49 0.93 1.12
C THR A 80 -6.35 1.43 -0.03
N PHE A 81 -7.17 0.55 -0.59
CA PHE A 81 -8.20 0.89 -1.56
C PHE A 81 -9.55 0.86 -0.86
N ASN A 82 -10.30 1.96 -0.92
CA ASN A 82 -11.67 2.02 -0.46
C ASN A 82 -12.58 2.06 -1.68
N PHE A 83 -13.38 1.01 -1.86
CA PHE A 83 -14.31 0.86 -2.97
C PHE A 83 -15.71 0.52 -2.44
N SER A 84 -16.71 0.83 -3.24
CA SER A 84 -18.10 0.53 -2.89
C SER A 84 -18.36 -0.98 -2.83
N ARG A 85 -19.44 -1.39 -2.16
CA ARG A 85 -19.75 -2.80 -1.87
C ARG A 85 -20.02 -3.65 -3.11
N GLU A 86 -20.31 -3.00 -4.24
CA GLU A 86 -20.55 -3.65 -5.54
C GLU A 86 -19.25 -4.08 -6.22
N LEU A 87 -18.10 -3.62 -5.71
CA LEU A 87 -16.78 -4.00 -6.18
C LEU A 87 -16.13 -4.97 -5.21
N PHE A 88 -15.35 -5.89 -5.77
CA PHE A 88 -14.51 -6.81 -5.01
C PHE A 88 -13.16 -6.94 -5.69
N PHE A 89 -12.14 -7.25 -4.89
CA PHE A 89 -10.80 -7.48 -5.40
C PHE A 89 -10.74 -8.82 -6.15
N ILE A 90 -10.18 -8.80 -7.36
CA ILE A 90 -10.00 -10.02 -8.18
C ILE A 90 -8.56 -10.50 -8.08
N LYS A 91 -7.61 -9.64 -8.46
CA LYS A 91 -6.18 -9.95 -8.51
C LYS A 91 -5.36 -8.68 -8.64
N MET A 92 -4.07 -8.82 -8.37
CA MET A 92 -3.08 -7.78 -8.57
C MET A 92 -1.83 -8.40 -9.17
N TRP A 93 -1.22 -7.67 -10.10
CA TRP A 93 0.07 -8.02 -10.68
C TRP A 93 1.08 -6.95 -10.30
N GLN A 94 2.27 -7.37 -9.90
CA GLN A 94 3.39 -6.49 -9.64
C GLN A 94 4.58 -6.89 -10.50
N LYS A 95 5.40 -5.91 -10.85
CA LYS A 95 6.63 -6.15 -11.60
C LYS A 95 7.81 -6.52 -10.69
N VAL A 96 7.85 -5.97 -9.46
CA VAL A 96 8.98 -6.10 -8.52
C VAL A 96 8.47 -6.08 -7.07
N GLY A 97 9.11 -6.83 -6.18
CA GLY A 97 8.84 -6.86 -4.74
C GLY A 97 7.99 -8.05 -4.29
N THR A 98 7.59 -8.06 -3.02
CA THR A 98 6.60 -8.99 -2.46
C THR A 98 5.49 -8.15 -1.86
N ILE A 99 4.25 -8.31 -2.32
CA ILE A 99 3.10 -7.63 -1.71
C ILE A 99 2.27 -8.64 -0.92
N SER A 100 2.00 -8.30 0.34
CA SER A 100 1.03 -9.01 1.17
C SER A 100 -0.32 -8.31 1.08
N ILE A 101 -1.33 -9.02 0.60
CA ILE A 101 -2.70 -8.51 0.49
C ILE A 101 -3.46 -8.96 1.74
N SER A 102 -4.12 -8.02 2.42
CA SER A 102 -5.05 -8.32 3.50
C SER A 102 -6.42 -7.74 3.17
N ASP A 103 -7.43 -8.61 3.05
CA ASP A 103 -8.80 -8.20 2.82
C ASP A 103 -9.47 -7.97 4.18
N ARG A 104 -9.80 -6.71 4.49
CA ARG A 104 -10.62 -6.37 5.65
C ARG A 104 -12.08 -6.46 5.23
N HIS A 105 -12.66 -7.65 5.36
CA HIS A 105 -14.12 -7.79 5.32
C HIS A 105 -14.72 -6.95 6.46
N VAL A 106 -15.45 -5.88 6.10
CA VAL A 106 -16.28 -5.12 7.03
C VAL A 106 -17.51 -5.97 7.33
N HIS A 107 -17.54 -6.61 8.50
CA HIS A 107 -18.75 -7.15 9.08
C HIS A 107 -19.52 -6.05 9.82
#